data_AF-U5CGK2-F1
#
_entry.id   AF-U5CGK2-F1
#
_cell.length_a   1.000
_cell.length_b   1.000
_cell.length_c   1.000
_cell.angle_alpha   90.00
_cell.angle_beta   90.00
_cell.angle_gamma   90.00
#
_symmetry.space_group_name_H-M   'P 1'
#
loop_
_entity.id
_entity.type
_entity.pdbx_description
1 polymer ?
#
loop_
_entity_poly.entity_id
_entity_poly.type
_entity_poly.pdbx_seq_one_letter_code
_entity_poly.pdbx_strand_id
1 'polypeptide(L)'
;MILNIVFLLIALYLLIYSIIEQRPFYRKMRRSIGFRGGKLIYVDKPQQVKEKGVVYGKLLKSEKYGLTGKPDYIYQVGDELVPIELKSSDAEDSPYFKDVMQLVAYFVIIEEEYQKRVKRGRIVYRNAMFEVYNRKYLRKELLKILEQMRKMEKGVYMPSVTPSFSLCRFCPCRGTVCEIYEGNSR
;
A
#
# COMPACT_ATOMS: atom_id res chain seq x y z
N MET A 1 18.28 -7.85 -44.48
CA MET A 1 17.22 -6.85 -44.27
C MET A 1 16.22 -7.27 -43.19
N ILE A 2 15.58 -8.45 -43.30
CA ILE A 2 14.63 -8.96 -42.31
C ILE A 2 15.25 -9.10 -40.91
N LEU A 3 16.45 -9.66 -40.79
CA LEU A 3 17.13 -9.84 -39.50
C LEU A 3 17.38 -8.50 -38.78
N ASN A 4 17.82 -7.47 -39.50
CA ASN A 4 18.04 -6.13 -38.95
C ASN A 4 16.74 -5.47 -38.48
N ILE A 5 15.63 -5.70 -39.20
CA ILE A 5 14.30 -5.22 -38.79
C ILE A 5 13.85 -5.92 -37.50
N VAL A 6 14.05 -7.24 -37.40
CA VAL A 6 13.73 -8.00 -36.17
C VAL A 6 14.56 -7.50 -34.98
N PHE A 7 15.88 -7.30 -35.15
CA PHE A 7 16.73 -6.74 -34.10
C PHE A 7 16.29 -5.34 -33.67
N LEU A 8 15.93 -4.47 -34.62
CA LEU A 8 15.44 -3.12 -34.33
C LEU A 8 14.13 -3.16 -33.53
N LEU A 9 13.20 -4.04 -33.89
CA LEU A 9 11.92 -4.20 -33.19
C LEU A 9 12.11 -4.73 -31.75
N ILE A 10 13.02 -5.70 -31.57
CA ILE A 10 13.36 -6.22 -30.23
C ILE A 10 14.01 -5.11 -29.39
N ALA A 11 14.97 -4.37 -29.94
CA ALA A 11 15.63 -3.27 -29.23
C ALA A 11 14.62 -2.17 -28.83
N LEU A 12 13.70 -1.82 -29.73
CA LEU A 12 12.64 -0.85 -29.44
C LEU A 12 11.67 -1.35 -28.36
N TYR A 13 11.28 -2.63 -28.42
CA TYR A 13 10.46 -3.27 -27.39
C TYR A 13 11.14 -3.22 -26.01
N LEU A 14 12.42 -3.59 -25.93
CA LEU A 14 13.19 -3.56 -24.68
C LEU A 14 13.36 -2.13 -24.14
N LEU A 15 13.58 -1.14 -25.02
CA LEU A 15 13.67 0.26 -24.65
C LEU A 15 12.34 0.79 -24.09
N ILE A 16 11.22 0.51 -24.78
CA ILE A 16 9.88 0.88 -24.32
C ILE A 16 9.56 0.21 -22.99
N TYR A 17 9.88 -1.08 -22.85
CA TYR A 17 9.68 -1.84 -21.62
C TYR A 17 10.45 -1.21 -20.45
N SER A 18 11.73 -0.86 -20.65
CA SER A 18 12.56 -0.18 -19.65
C SER A 18 11.98 1.18 -19.23
N ILE A 19 11.51 1.99 -20.18
CA ILE A 19 10.90 3.30 -19.88
C ILE A 19 9.60 3.13 -19.07
N ILE A 20 8.78 2.12 -19.39
CA ILE A 20 7.54 1.84 -18.66
C ILE A 20 7.85 1.35 -17.24
N GLU A 21 8.86 0.50 -17.08
CA GLU A 21 9.25 -0.07 -15.78
C GLU A 21 9.90 0.96 -14.86
N GLN A 22 10.58 1.97 -15.42
CA GLN A 22 11.13 3.10 -14.67
C GLN A 22 10.07 4.11 -14.22
N ARG A 23 8.82 4.04 -14.71
CA ARG A 23 7.79 4.96 -14.21
C ARG A 23 7.45 4.61 -12.76
N PRO A 24 7.51 5.59 -11.83
CA PRO A 24 7.16 5.32 -10.45
C PRO A 24 5.71 4.82 -10.38
N PHE A 25 5.46 3.85 -9.49
CA PHE A 25 4.10 3.39 -9.20
C PHE A 25 3.25 4.43 -8.50
N TYR A 26 3.81 5.60 -8.20
CA TYR A 26 3.13 6.68 -7.52
C TYR A 26 3.28 8.00 -8.26
N ARG A 27 2.39 8.93 -7.95
CA ARG A 27 2.47 10.33 -8.34
C ARG A 27 2.34 11.22 -7.11
N LYS A 28 3.34 12.06 -6.85
CA LYS A 28 3.29 13.09 -5.80
C LYS A 28 2.28 14.17 -6.21
N MET A 29 1.45 14.59 -5.27
CA MET A 29 0.38 15.57 -5.45
C MET A 29 0.37 16.56 -4.30
N ARG A 30 -0.20 17.75 -4.53
CA ARG A 30 -0.54 18.65 -3.43
C ARG A 30 -1.55 17.97 -2.51
N ARG A 31 -1.35 18.15 -1.20
CA ARG A 31 -2.22 17.58 -0.19
C ARG A 31 -3.67 18.02 -0.41
N SER A 32 -4.56 17.04 -0.50
CA SER A 32 -6.01 17.23 -0.50
C SER A 32 -6.67 16.05 0.21
N ILE A 33 -7.88 16.21 0.72
CA ILE A 33 -8.66 15.08 1.22
C ILE A 33 -9.93 15.06 0.38
N GLY A 34 -10.16 13.93 -0.30
CA GLY A 34 -11.30 13.73 -1.19
C GLY A 34 -11.01 13.83 -2.68
N PHE A 35 -12.09 13.74 -3.46
CA PHE A 35 -12.08 13.76 -4.91
C PHE A 35 -13.12 14.75 -5.41
N ARG A 36 -12.71 15.63 -6.32
CA ARG A 36 -13.68 16.46 -7.05
C ARG A 36 -14.58 15.53 -7.87
N GLY A 37 -15.88 15.54 -7.58
CA GLY A 37 -16.86 14.65 -8.20
C GLY A 37 -16.85 13.19 -7.71
N GLY A 38 -16.07 12.86 -6.67
CA GLY A 38 -16.11 11.55 -6.05
C GLY A 38 -17.12 11.49 -4.90
N LYS A 39 -17.86 10.38 -4.80
CA LYS A 39 -18.81 10.14 -3.71
C LYS A 39 -18.11 9.40 -2.57
N LEU A 40 -18.22 9.89 -1.35
CA LEU A 40 -17.76 9.15 -0.17
C LEU A 40 -18.68 7.94 0.07
N ILE A 41 -18.13 6.74 0.28
CA ILE A 41 -18.92 5.52 0.52
C ILE A 41 -18.52 4.77 1.79
N TYR A 42 -17.34 5.05 2.35
CA TYR A 42 -16.84 4.41 3.57
C TYR A 42 -16.02 5.41 4.38
N VAL A 43 -16.16 5.35 5.71
CA VAL A 43 -15.34 6.07 6.69
C VAL A 43 -15.03 5.14 7.88
N ASP A 44 -13.78 5.05 8.33
CA ASP A 44 -13.45 4.26 9.53
C ASP A 44 -14.00 4.92 10.81
N LYS A 45 -13.77 6.23 10.95
CA LYS A 45 -14.12 6.96 12.16
C LYS A 45 -15.64 7.11 12.32
N PRO A 46 -16.17 6.90 13.54
CA PRO A 46 -17.57 7.20 13.83
C PRO A 46 -17.81 8.71 13.68
N GLN A 47 -18.85 9.08 12.95
CA GLN A 47 -19.35 10.46 12.86
C GLN A 47 -20.66 10.58 13.64
N GLN A 48 -20.87 11.76 14.24
CA GLN A 48 -22.11 12.08 14.96
C GLN A 48 -23.31 12.16 14.01
N VAL A 49 -23.09 12.70 12.80
CA VAL A 49 -24.07 12.74 11.72
C VAL A 49 -23.65 11.74 10.65
N LYS A 50 -24.50 10.75 10.38
CA LYS A 50 -24.25 9.75 9.35
C LYS A 50 -24.87 10.19 8.03
N GLU A 51 -24.05 10.21 6.98
CA GLU A 51 -24.51 10.45 5.62
C GLU A 51 -25.19 9.20 5.06
N LYS A 52 -26.31 9.40 4.36
CA LYS A 52 -27.05 8.28 3.76
C LYS A 52 -26.22 7.60 2.67
N GLY A 53 -26.04 6.30 2.79
CA GLY A 53 -25.27 5.49 1.84
C GLY A 53 -23.76 5.46 2.09
N VAL A 54 -23.30 5.94 3.25
CA VAL A 54 -21.92 5.80 3.72
C VAL A 54 -21.85 4.70 4.78
N VAL A 55 -20.87 3.80 4.64
CA VAL A 55 -20.56 2.75 5.62
C VAL A 55 -19.58 3.30 6.65
N TYR A 56 -19.85 3.08 7.95
CA TYR A 56 -19.03 3.59 9.04
C TYR A 56 -18.40 2.48 9.85
N GLY A 57 -17.07 2.49 9.98
CA GLY A 57 -16.29 1.64 10.90
C GLY A 57 -16.36 0.13 10.66
N LYS A 58 -16.91 -0.31 9.53
CA LYS A 58 -17.06 -1.73 9.18
C LYS A 58 -15.68 -2.36 8.94
N LEU A 59 -15.35 -3.43 9.66
CA LEU A 59 -14.17 -4.22 9.34
C LEU A 59 -14.37 -4.90 7.97
N LEU A 60 -13.50 -4.59 7.02
CA LEU A 60 -13.52 -5.20 5.68
C LEU A 60 -12.64 -6.46 5.70
N LYS A 61 -13.00 -7.47 4.91
CA LYS A 61 -12.30 -8.76 4.91
C LYS A 61 -12.00 -9.26 3.49
N SER A 62 -10.87 -9.94 3.36
CA SER A 62 -10.52 -10.80 2.25
C SER A 62 -10.22 -12.19 2.79
N GLU A 63 -11.09 -13.15 2.49
CA GLU A 63 -10.87 -14.56 2.86
C GLU A 63 -9.74 -15.13 2.02
N LYS A 64 -9.71 -14.81 0.73
CA LYS A 64 -8.70 -15.31 -0.21
C LYS A 64 -7.28 -15.03 0.24
N TYR A 65 -7.05 -13.85 0.83
CA TYR A 65 -5.72 -13.44 1.28
C TYR A 65 -5.55 -13.55 2.80
N GLY A 66 -6.60 -13.91 3.55
CA GLY A 66 -6.58 -13.95 5.01
C GLY A 66 -6.31 -12.59 5.63
N LEU A 67 -6.89 -11.53 5.05
CA LEU A 67 -6.66 -10.14 5.44
C LEU A 67 -7.94 -9.50 5.96
N THR A 68 -7.80 -8.67 6.98
CA THR A 68 -8.85 -7.78 7.47
C THR A 68 -8.29 -6.38 7.66
N GLY A 69 -9.11 -5.36 7.49
CA GLY A 69 -8.67 -3.99 7.73
C GLY A 69 -9.77 -2.95 7.64
N LYS A 70 -9.45 -1.74 8.11
CA LYS A 70 -10.32 -0.57 8.02
C LYS A 70 -9.52 0.56 7.34
N PRO A 71 -9.78 0.88 6.07
CA PRO A 71 -9.17 2.05 5.43
C PRO A 71 -9.76 3.33 6.04
N ASP A 72 -9.05 4.46 6.09
CA ASP A 72 -9.64 5.69 6.66
C ASP A 72 -10.89 6.14 5.89
N TYR A 73 -10.80 6.13 4.55
CA TYR A 73 -11.90 6.46 3.65
C TYR A 73 -11.90 5.60 2.39
N ILE A 74 -13.07 5.42 1.78
CA ILE A 74 -13.19 4.96 0.39
C ILE A 74 -14.08 5.94 -0.37
N TYR A 75 -13.56 6.46 -1.48
CA TYR A 75 -14.33 7.25 -2.43
C TYR A 75 -14.67 6.41 -3.65
N GLN A 76 -15.89 6.57 -4.16
CA GLN A 76 -16.29 6.10 -5.47
C GLN A 76 -16.08 7.22 -6.51
N VAL A 77 -15.30 6.95 -7.55
CA VAL A 77 -15.04 7.87 -8.67
C VAL A 77 -15.42 7.14 -9.96
N GLY A 78 -16.62 7.42 -10.48
CA GLY A 78 -17.23 6.57 -11.51
C GLY A 78 -17.44 5.14 -10.98
N ASP A 79 -16.87 4.16 -11.68
CA ASP A 79 -16.93 2.75 -11.28
C ASP A 79 -15.76 2.30 -10.39
N GLU A 80 -14.76 3.15 -10.19
CA GLU A 80 -13.58 2.85 -9.37
C GLU A 80 -13.84 3.15 -7.89
N LEU A 81 -13.41 2.24 -7.02
CA LEU A 81 -13.27 2.49 -5.59
C LEU A 81 -11.83 2.88 -5.26
N VAL A 82 -11.65 4.01 -4.59
CA VAL A 82 -10.35 4.60 -4.30
C VAL A 82 -10.16 4.74 -2.79
N PRO A 83 -9.40 3.82 -2.15
CA PRO A 83 -9.10 3.94 -0.73
C PRO A 83 -8.12 5.08 -0.45
N ILE A 84 -8.32 5.72 0.69
CA ILE A 84 -7.46 6.78 1.23
C ILE A 84 -6.95 6.35 2.59
N GLU A 85 -5.64 6.48 2.76
CA GLU A 85 -4.91 6.22 4.00
C GLU A 85 -4.31 7.54 4.49
N LEU A 86 -4.57 7.91 5.74
CA LEU A 86 -4.03 9.10 6.38
C LEU A 86 -2.79 8.76 7.22
N LYS A 87 -1.78 9.62 7.15
CA LYS A 87 -0.56 9.49 7.95
C LYS A 87 -0.25 10.79 8.70
N SER A 88 0.10 10.65 9.96
CA SER A 88 0.50 11.76 10.83
C SER A 88 1.96 12.17 10.67
N SER A 89 2.76 11.40 9.91
CA SER A 89 4.13 11.76 9.56
C SER A 89 4.17 12.66 8.31
N ASP A 90 5.31 13.30 8.10
CA ASP A 90 5.65 13.87 6.80
C ASP A 90 6.22 12.79 5.88
N ALA A 91 6.27 13.08 4.59
CA ALA A 91 7.02 12.30 3.61
C ALA A 91 7.77 13.27 2.69
N GLU A 92 8.96 12.87 2.26
CA GLU A 92 9.80 13.67 1.37
C GLU A 92 9.31 13.51 -0.08
N ASP A 93 10.09 12.84 -0.94
CA ASP A 93 9.78 12.72 -2.36
C ASP A 93 9.08 11.44 -2.76
N SER A 94 8.97 10.47 -1.84
CA SER A 94 8.29 9.20 -2.09
C SER A 94 7.46 8.76 -0.87
N PRO A 95 6.40 7.96 -1.08
CA PRO A 95 5.68 7.35 0.03
C PRO A 95 6.54 6.25 0.67
N TYR A 96 6.47 6.10 2.00
CA TYR A 96 7.15 5.00 2.66
C TYR A 96 6.62 3.65 2.21
N PHE A 97 7.53 2.70 1.98
CA PHE A 97 7.18 1.36 1.52
C PHE A 97 6.14 0.66 2.40
N LYS A 98 6.25 0.78 3.73
CA LYS A 98 5.26 0.22 4.68
C LYS A 98 3.84 0.73 4.43
N ASP A 99 3.69 2.02 4.13
CA ASP A 99 2.40 2.67 3.94
C ASP A 99 1.84 2.31 2.55
N VAL A 100 2.71 2.12 1.55
CA VAL A 100 2.34 1.55 0.25
C VAL A 100 1.82 0.12 0.41
N MET A 101 2.51 -0.75 1.16
CA MET A 101 2.07 -2.14 1.36
C MET A 101 0.75 -2.22 2.13
N GLN A 102 0.54 -1.36 3.11
CA GLN A 102 -0.76 -1.24 3.80
C GLN A 102 -1.87 -0.82 2.81
N LEU A 103 -1.62 0.18 1.96
CA LEU A 103 -2.59 0.59 0.95
C LEU A 103 -2.87 -0.51 -0.08
N VAL A 104 -1.85 -1.28 -0.49
CA VAL A 104 -2.01 -2.44 -1.39
C VAL A 104 -2.81 -3.55 -0.72
N ALA A 105 -2.69 -3.74 0.59
CA ALA A 105 -3.57 -4.65 1.34
C ALA A 105 -5.04 -4.20 1.24
N TYR A 106 -5.33 -2.89 1.34
CA TYR A 106 -6.68 -2.39 1.10
C TYR A 106 -7.15 -2.59 -0.34
N PHE A 107 -6.27 -2.52 -1.34
CA PHE A 107 -6.66 -2.84 -2.73
C PHE A 107 -7.23 -4.25 -2.83
N VAL A 108 -6.56 -5.24 -2.24
CA VAL A 108 -7.01 -6.63 -2.35
C VAL A 108 -8.26 -6.90 -1.50
N ILE A 109 -8.37 -6.27 -0.32
CA ILE A 109 -9.55 -6.37 0.55
C ILE A 109 -10.78 -5.78 -0.16
N ILE A 110 -10.67 -4.56 -0.68
CA ILE A 110 -11.79 -3.84 -1.31
C ILE A 110 -12.25 -4.55 -2.58
N GLU A 111 -11.32 -5.08 -3.38
CA GLU A 111 -11.67 -5.82 -4.59
C GLU A 111 -12.50 -7.08 -4.31
N GLU A 112 -12.20 -7.80 -3.23
CA GLU A 112 -12.95 -8.99 -2.82
C GLU A 112 -14.26 -8.63 -2.12
N GLU A 113 -14.24 -7.68 -1.19
CA GLU A 113 -15.41 -7.26 -0.43
C GLU A 113 -16.49 -6.64 -1.34
N TYR A 114 -16.10 -5.79 -2.28
CA TYR A 114 -17.03 -5.02 -3.11
C TYR A 114 -17.15 -5.54 -4.55
N GLN A 115 -16.38 -6.56 -4.93
CA GLN A 115 -16.34 -7.09 -6.31
C GLN A 115 -16.08 -6.01 -7.36
N LYS A 116 -15.30 -4.98 -6.99
CA LYS A 116 -14.96 -3.83 -7.85
C LYS A 116 -13.47 -3.63 -7.90
N ARG A 117 -12.94 -3.44 -9.12
CA ARG A 117 -11.51 -3.22 -9.35
C ARG A 117 -11.04 -1.90 -8.74
N VAL A 118 -9.92 -1.96 -8.02
CA VAL A 118 -9.22 -0.78 -7.49
C VAL A 118 -8.02 -0.50 -8.41
N LYS A 119 -7.99 0.63 -9.12
CA LYS A 119 -6.86 0.95 -10.03
C LYS A 119 -5.80 1.78 -9.33
N ARG A 120 -6.17 2.55 -8.31
CA ARG A 120 -5.27 3.34 -7.46
C ARG A 120 -5.86 3.57 -6.07
N GLY A 121 -5.01 4.08 -5.18
CA GLY A 121 -5.39 4.65 -3.89
C GLY A 121 -4.56 5.89 -3.61
N ARG A 122 -4.78 6.53 -2.46
CA ARG A 122 -3.94 7.65 -2.02
C ARG A 122 -3.46 7.48 -0.59
N ILE A 123 -2.22 7.88 -0.38
CA ILE A 123 -1.64 8.06 0.96
C ILE A 123 -1.51 9.56 1.18
N VAL A 124 -2.07 10.06 2.27
CA VAL A 124 -2.08 11.49 2.61
C VAL A 124 -1.27 11.69 3.87
N TYR A 125 -0.05 12.17 3.70
CA TYR A 125 0.83 12.62 4.77
C TYR A 125 0.45 14.04 5.22
N ARG A 126 1.08 14.54 6.28
CA ARG A 126 0.88 15.92 6.75
C ARG A 126 1.26 16.96 5.71
N ASN A 127 2.36 16.75 5.00
CA ASN A 127 2.93 17.71 4.05
C ASN A 127 2.69 17.36 2.56
N ALA A 128 2.33 16.11 2.24
CA ALA A 128 2.23 15.64 0.85
C ALA A 128 1.11 14.59 0.66
N MET A 129 0.70 14.39 -0.59
CA MET A 129 -0.15 13.28 -1.00
C MET A 129 0.56 12.47 -2.08
N PHE A 130 0.40 11.16 -2.04
CA PHE A 130 0.83 10.27 -3.12
C PHE A 130 -0.35 9.46 -3.62
N GLU A 131 -0.60 9.53 -4.93
CA GLU A 131 -1.49 8.60 -5.62
C GLU A 131 -0.69 7.37 -6.02
N VAL A 132 -1.08 6.20 -5.52
CA VAL A 132 -0.39 4.92 -5.71
C VAL A 132 -1.22 4.07 -6.65
N TYR A 133 -0.63 3.66 -7.79
CA TYR A 133 -1.27 2.80 -8.78
C TYR A 133 -1.17 1.32 -8.37
N ASN A 134 -2.28 0.59 -8.48
CA ASN A 134 -2.36 -0.84 -8.18
C ASN A 134 -1.63 -1.66 -9.26
N ARG A 135 -0.30 -1.76 -9.13
CA ARG A 135 0.57 -2.50 -10.05
C ARG A 135 0.70 -3.96 -9.64
N LYS A 136 0.83 -4.85 -10.63
CA LYS A 136 0.97 -6.30 -10.40
C LYS A 136 2.16 -6.65 -9.49
N TYR A 137 3.29 -5.96 -9.64
CA TYR A 137 4.48 -6.24 -8.82
C TYR A 137 4.29 -5.85 -7.35
N LEU A 138 3.56 -4.76 -7.05
CA LEU A 138 3.25 -4.38 -5.67
C LEU A 138 2.38 -5.45 -5.00
N ARG A 139 1.43 -6.04 -5.74
CA ARG A 139 0.63 -7.17 -5.24
C ARG A 139 1.48 -8.40 -4.99
N LYS A 140 2.42 -8.71 -5.89
CA LYS A 140 3.36 -9.82 -5.68
C LYS A 140 4.18 -9.60 -4.40
N GLU A 141 4.63 -8.37 -4.16
CA GLU A 141 5.39 -8.03 -2.96
C GLU A 141 4.54 -8.17 -1.69
N LEU A 142 3.29 -7.69 -1.71
CA LEU A 142 2.35 -7.93 -0.62
C LEU A 142 2.21 -9.43 -0.32
N LEU A 143 1.96 -10.26 -1.34
CA LEU A 143 1.79 -11.70 -1.15
C LEU A 143 3.04 -12.38 -0.59
N LYS A 144 4.22 -11.92 -0.99
CA LYS A 144 5.50 -12.39 -0.44
C LYS A 144 5.61 -12.04 1.05
N ILE A 145 5.26 -10.82 1.45
CA ILE A 145 5.23 -10.38 2.84
C ILE A 145 4.26 -11.24 3.66
N LEU A 146 3.04 -11.45 3.17
CA LEU A 146 2.05 -12.30 3.86
C LEU A 146 2.54 -13.73 4.03
N GLU A 147 3.21 -14.29 3.03
CA GLU A 147 3.78 -15.62 3.13
C GLU A 147 4.93 -15.68 4.15
N GLN A 148 5.78 -14.66 4.21
CA GLN A 148 6.80 -14.56 5.25
C GLN A 148 6.18 -14.48 6.65
N MET A 149 5.14 -13.67 6.84
CA MET A 149 4.42 -13.56 8.12
C MET A 149 3.84 -14.92 8.55
N ARG A 150 3.18 -15.65 7.65
CA ARG A 150 2.63 -17.00 7.94
C ARG A 150 3.71 -18.01 8.30
N LYS A 151 4.89 -17.93 7.68
CA LYS A 151 6.02 -18.80 8.02
C LYS A 151 6.62 -18.44 9.39
N MET A 152 6.63 -17.17 9.75
CA MET A 152 7.03 -16.72 11.09
C MET A 152 6.05 -17.22 12.16
N GLU A 153 4.73 -17.11 11.92
CA GLU A 153 3.71 -17.64 12.84
C GLU A 153 3.85 -19.15 13.08
N LYS A 154 4.28 -19.90 12.07
CA LYS A 154 4.54 -21.35 12.16
C LYS A 154 5.92 -21.69 12.75
N GLY A 155 6.76 -20.70 13.04
CA GLY A 155 8.12 -20.90 13.54
C GLY A 155 9.12 -21.51 12.53
N VAL A 156 8.77 -21.56 11.23
CA VAL A 156 9.63 -22.17 10.18
C VAL A 156 10.51 -21.16 9.45
N TYR A 157 10.36 -19.87 9.76
CA TYR A 157 11.14 -18.79 9.18
C TYR A 157 11.30 -17.67 10.21
N MET A 158 12.53 -17.20 10.39
CA MET A 158 12.84 -15.98 11.12
C MET A 158 13.72 -15.12 10.19
N PRO A 159 13.31 -13.89 9.82
CA PRO A 159 14.15 -13.04 9.01
C PRO A 159 15.42 -12.67 9.78
N SER A 160 16.57 -12.63 9.09
CA SER A 160 17.74 -11.96 9.64
C SER A 160 17.47 -10.46 9.62
N VAL A 161 17.59 -9.82 10.78
CA VAL A 161 17.27 -8.40 10.97
C VAL A 161 18.50 -7.69 11.51
N THR A 162 18.96 -6.69 10.78
CA THR A 162 20.00 -5.78 11.26
C THR A 162 19.34 -4.76 12.19
N PRO A 163 19.81 -4.61 13.44
CA PRO A 163 19.25 -3.63 14.36
C PRO A 163 19.41 -2.22 13.79
N SER A 164 18.38 -1.41 13.96
CA SER A 164 18.38 -0.01 13.54
C SER A 164 17.88 0.84 14.69
N PHE A 165 18.69 1.81 15.14
CA PHE A 165 18.32 2.67 16.26
C PHE A 165 16.95 3.35 16.05
N SER A 166 16.67 3.83 14.83
CA SER A 166 15.42 4.53 14.52
C SER A 166 14.18 3.64 14.61
N LEU A 167 14.30 2.35 14.29
CA LEU A 167 13.21 1.37 14.39
C LEU A 167 13.13 0.76 15.79
N CYS A 168 14.27 0.33 16.35
CA CYS A 168 14.35 -0.36 17.62
C CYS A 168 13.93 0.54 18.79
N ARG A 169 14.25 1.85 18.78
CA ARG A 169 13.96 2.74 19.93
C ARG A 169 12.48 2.87 20.25
N PHE A 170 11.61 2.73 19.25
CA PHE A 170 10.15 2.81 19.37
C PHE A 170 9.47 1.43 19.30
N CYS A 171 10.24 0.35 19.18
CA CYS A 171 9.69 -1.00 19.11
C CYS A 171 9.11 -1.41 20.47
N PRO A 172 7.85 -1.85 20.56
CA PRO A 172 7.27 -2.34 21.82
C PRO A 172 8.00 -3.56 22.41
N CYS A 173 8.71 -4.32 21.56
CA CYS A 173 9.49 -5.48 21.98
C CYS A 173 10.86 -5.13 22.57
N ARG A 174 11.26 -3.84 22.53
CA ARG A 174 12.57 -3.37 23.02
C ARG A 174 12.66 -3.60 24.53
N GLY A 175 13.69 -4.33 24.97
CA GLY A 175 13.91 -4.61 26.39
C GLY A 175 12.88 -5.58 27.01
N THR A 176 12.11 -6.28 26.18
CA THR A 176 11.15 -7.31 26.62
C THR A 176 11.50 -8.65 26.00
N VAL A 177 10.97 -8.94 24.81
CA VAL A 177 11.10 -10.24 24.12
C VAL A 177 12.07 -10.21 22.94
N CYS A 178 12.60 -9.02 22.58
CA CYS A 178 13.49 -8.88 21.44
C CYS A 178 14.95 -9.18 21.81
N GLU A 179 15.44 -10.34 21.37
CA GLU A 179 16.84 -10.78 21.56
C GLU A 179 17.84 -10.01 20.68
N ILE A 180 17.37 -9.29 19.65
CA ILE A 180 18.24 -8.56 18.71
C ILE A 180 18.69 -7.21 19.29
N TYR A 181 17.93 -6.66 20.25
CA TYR A 181 18.27 -5.39 20.89
C TYR A 181 19.26 -5.60 22.04
N GLU A 182 20.42 -6.16 21.76
CA GLU A 182 21.52 -6.20 22.73
C GLU A 182 22.54 -5.11 22.43
N GLY A 183 22.39 -3.97 23.11
CA GLY A 183 23.48 -3.13 23.64
C GLY A 183 24.55 -2.52 22.71
N ASN A 184 24.67 -2.89 21.44
CA ASN A 184 25.76 -2.46 20.55
C ASN A 184 25.31 -1.34 19.59
N SER A 185 24.80 -0.26 20.18
CA SER A 185 24.78 1.04 19.51
C SER A 185 25.63 2.01 20.34
N ARG A 186 26.95 1.78 20.30
CA ARG A 186 27.92 2.86 20.45
C ARG A 186 28.17 3.45 19.07
#